data_AF-A0A2A4WLZ9-F1
#
_entry.id   AF-A0A2A4WLZ9-F1
#
_cell.length_a   1.000
_cell.length_b   1.000
_cell.length_c   1.000
_cell.angle_alpha   90.00
_cell.angle_beta   90.00
_cell.angle_gamma   90.00
#
_symmetry.space_group_name_H-M   'P 1'
#
loop_
_entity.id
_entity.type
_entity.pdbx_description
1 polymer ?
#
loop_
_entity_poly.entity_id
_entity_poly.type
_entity_poly.pdbx_seq_one_letter_code
_entity_poly.pdbx_strand_id
1 'polypeptide(L)'
;MLQTDEKHFVCRIKANTHKTCLETYAVAADSIVFYDAKVYLGQAGKKQTQKPLRLVGYVVDGTEYWIATSRFDLSAEDITLIYKLRWDIETFFGWWKQHLRVYHLIARSRHGLMVQILSGLITYLLLAIYCHEEHAERVSIKRVRELRTKILNEMRESEDELPKTSGGGSQYAGKSHASS
;
A
#
# COMPACT_ATOMS: atom_id res chain seq x y z
N MET A 1 -13.42 -23.07 15.93
CA MET A 1 -13.63 -22.94 14.47
C MET A 1 -12.62 -22.03 13.74
N LEU A 2 -11.41 -21.80 14.26
CA LEU A 2 -10.25 -21.32 13.46
C LEU A 2 -8.97 -22.12 13.75
N GLN A 3 -8.89 -22.77 14.91
CA GLN A 3 -7.74 -23.59 15.34
C GLN A 3 -7.85 -25.08 14.97
N THR A 4 -8.83 -25.45 14.15
CA THR A 4 -8.98 -26.83 13.62
C THR A 4 -8.30 -26.99 12.25
N ASP A 5 -7.83 -25.88 11.66
CA ASP A 5 -7.39 -25.75 10.27
C ASP A 5 -5.90 -25.34 10.14
N GLU A 6 -5.09 -25.41 11.21
CA GLU A 6 -3.69 -24.89 11.25
C GLU A 6 -3.54 -23.41 10.82
N LYS A 7 -4.63 -22.64 10.82
CA LYS A 7 -4.60 -21.22 10.46
C LYS A 7 -4.14 -20.39 11.64
N HIS A 8 -2.94 -19.84 11.52
CA HIS A 8 -2.39 -18.89 12.48
C HIS A 8 -2.96 -17.49 12.26
N PHE A 9 -3.17 -16.75 13.35
CA PHE A 9 -3.63 -15.38 13.29
C PHE A 9 -2.81 -14.46 14.19
N VAL A 10 -2.76 -13.19 13.83
CA VAL A 10 -2.19 -12.10 14.63
C VAL A 10 -3.22 -10.97 14.62
N CYS A 11 -3.82 -10.65 15.77
CA CYS A 11 -4.87 -9.66 15.85
C CYS A 11 -4.68 -8.71 17.03
N ARG A 12 -5.10 -7.46 16.87
CA ARG A 12 -5.08 -6.47 17.96
C ARG A 12 -6.28 -6.67 18.86
N ILE A 13 -6.06 -6.58 20.16
CA ILE A 13 -7.10 -6.60 21.18
C ILE A 13 -7.09 -5.29 21.97
N LYS A 14 -8.21 -5.01 22.66
CA LYS A 14 -8.30 -3.85 23.56
C LYS A 14 -7.52 -4.14 24.84
N ALA A 15 -6.86 -3.13 25.39
CA ALA A 15 -6.13 -3.25 26.66
C ALA A 15 -7.00 -3.76 27.82
N ASN A 16 -8.27 -3.31 27.88
CA ASN A 16 -9.24 -3.72 28.91
C ASN A 16 -9.89 -5.10 28.64
N THR A 17 -9.26 -5.95 27.83
CA THR A 17 -9.75 -7.31 27.59
C THR A 17 -9.40 -8.17 28.79
N HIS A 18 -10.39 -8.85 29.39
CA HIS A 18 -10.15 -9.79 30.48
C HIS A 18 -9.16 -10.86 30.03
N LYS A 19 -8.07 -11.03 30.79
CA LYS A 19 -6.97 -11.93 30.47
C LYS A 19 -6.62 -12.76 31.70
N THR A 20 -6.60 -14.07 31.55
CA THR A 20 -6.14 -15.00 32.58
C THR A 20 -4.77 -15.49 32.16
N CYS A 21 -3.72 -15.03 32.87
CA CYS A 21 -2.35 -15.40 32.58
C CYS A 21 -2.06 -16.84 33.01
N LEU A 22 -1.40 -17.60 32.16
CA LEU A 22 -0.95 -18.97 32.44
C LEU A 22 0.56 -19.03 32.61
N GLU A 23 1.29 -18.38 31.71
CA GLU A 23 2.75 -18.43 31.64
C GLU A 23 3.26 -17.08 31.12
N THR A 24 4.32 -16.54 31.71
CA THR A 24 4.96 -15.30 31.26
C THR A 24 6.30 -15.63 30.60
N TYR A 25 6.58 -15.00 29.47
CA TYR A 25 7.84 -15.14 28.76
C TYR A 25 8.78 -13.98 29.09
N ALA A 26 10.09 -14.24 29.02
CA ALA A 26 11.08 -13.21 29.23
C ALA A 26 11.04 -12.19 28.10
N VAL A 27 11.08 -10.91 28.47
CA VAL A 27 11.11 -9.77 27.55
C VAL A 27 12.45 -9.05 27.73
N ALA A 28 13.13 -8.73 26.63
CA ALA A 28 14.40 -8.01 26.71
C ALA A 28 14.17 -6.56 27.17
N ALA A 29 15.05 -6.06 28.06
CA ALA A 29 14.89 -4.74 28.68
C ALA A 29 14.93 -3.58 27.68
N ASP A 30 15.63 -3.75 26.56
CA ASP A 30 15.76 -2.75 25.49
C ASP A 30 14.76 -2.95 24.35
N SER A 31 13.79 -3.87 24.49
CA SER A 31 12.79 -4.14 23.46
C SER A 31 11.62 -3.17 23.52
N ILE A 32 10.97 -2.95 22.38
CA ILE A 32 9.68 -2.23 22.30
C ILE A 32 8.54 -3.03 22.95
N VAL A 33 8.74 -4.32 23.14
CA VAL A 33 7.82 -5.22 23.84
C VAL A 33 7.99 -5.00 25.34
N PHE A 34 6.88 -4.88 26.07
CA PHE A 34 6.86 -4.79 27.53
C PHE A 34 6.11 -5.94 28.19
N TYR A 35 5.38 -6.73 27.40
CA TYR A 35 4.58 -7.84 27.88
C TYR A 35 4.58 -8.98 26.88
N ASP A 36 4.87 -10.19 27.35
CA ASP A 36 4.70 -11.40 26.56
C ASP A 36 4.26 -12.55 27.48
N ALA A 37 3.08 -13.09 27.22
CA ALA A 37 2.52 -14.14 28.05
C ALA A 37 1.55 -15.04 27.29
N LYS A 38 1.44 -16.29 27.72
CA LYS A 38 0.38 -17.20 27.34
C LYS A 38 -0.84 -16.96 28.23
N VAL A 39 -1.97 -16.63 27.62
CA VAL A 39 -3.19 -16.22 28.32
C VAL A 39 -4.44 -16.88 27.73
N TYR A 40 -5.46 -17.05 28.56
CA TYR A 40 -6.83 -17.17 28.05
C TYR A 40 -7.44 -15.76 27.94
N LEU A 41 -8.06 -15.47 26.79
CA LEU A 41 -8.77 -14.21 26.59
C LEU A 41 -10.26 -14.39 26.88
N GLY A 42 -10.84 -13.44 27.61
CA GLY A 42 -12.26 -13.43 27.99
C GLY A 42 -12.52 -13.90 29.42
N GLN A 43 -13.75 -13.71 29.88
CA GLN A 43 -14.19 -14.09 31.23
C GLN A 43 -14.55 -15.58 31.29
N ALA A 44 -14.00 -16.28 32.28
CA ALA A 44 -14.30 -17.69 32.54
C ALA A 44 -15.81 -17.93 32.65
N GLY A 45 -16.32 -18.95 31.97
CA GLY A 45 -17.75 -19.31 31.95
C GLY A 45 -18.65 -18.47 31.03
N LYS A 46 -18.13 -17.47 30.30
CA LYS A 46 -18.91 -16.73 29.30
C LYS A 46 -18.29 -16.77 27.90
N LYS A 47 -17.33 -15.88 27.64
CA LYS A 47 -16.71 -15.66 26.32
C LYS A 47 -15.21 -15.90 26.39
N GLN A 48 -14.79 -16.95 27.10
CA GLN A 48 -13.39 -17.32 27.19
C GLN A 48 -12.96 -18.10 25.96
N THR A 49 -11.74 -17.89 25.48
CA THR A 49 -11.15 -18.72 24.44
C THR A 49 -10.99 -20.15 24.94
N GLN A 50 -11.35 -21.14 24.11
CA GLN A 50 -11.21 -22.55 24.49
C GLN A 50 -9.74 -23.01 24.52
N LYS A 51 -8.89 -22.40 23.69
CA LYS A 51 -7.45 -22.65 23.69
C LYS A 51 -6.68 -21.42 24.19
N PRO A 52 -5.52 -21.60 24.82
CA PRO A 52 -4.66 -20.51 25.21
C PRO A 52 -4.08 -19.82 23.97
N LEU A 53 -3.85 -18.52 24.08
CA LEU A 53 -3.25 -17.67 23.05
C LEU A 53 -2.02 -16.99 23.65
N ARG A 54 -1.10 -16.56 22.79
CA ARG A 54 -0.02 -15.67 23.20
C ARG A 54 -0.49 -14.22 23.09
N LEU A 55 -0.23 -13.43 24.12
CA LEU A 55 -0.53 -12.02 24.20
C LEU A 55 0.77 -11.25 24.32
N VAL A 56 1.02 -10.41 23.32
CA VAL A 56 2.20 -9.53 23.24
C VAL A 56 1.73 -8.09 23.40
N GLY A 57 2.31 -7.35 24.35
CA GLY A 57 2.12 -5.92 24.55
C GLY A 57 3.39 -5.17 24.17
N TYR A 58 3.26 -4.14 23.35
CA TYR A 58 4.41 -3.33 22.89
C TYR A 58 4.02 -1.83 22.80
N VAL A 59 5.03 -0.96 22.87
CA VAL A 59 4.88 0.50 22.77
C VAL A 59 5.54 1.00 21.49
N VAL A 60 4.81 1.81 20.73
CA VAL A 60 5.34 2.57 19.59
C VAL A 60 4.86 4.00 19.70
N ASP A 61 5.79 4.96 19.58
CA ASP A 61 5.49 6.40 19.65
C ASP A 61 4.66 6.79 20.90
N GLY A 62 4.98 6.18 22.05
CA GLY A 62 4.27 6.41 23.32
C GLY A 62 2.87 5.80 23.40
N THR A 63 2.43 5.04 22.39
CA THR A 63 1.13 4.37 22.37
C THR A 63 1.28 2.87 22.61
N GLU A 64 0.48 2.33 23.53
CA GLU A 64 0.44 0.91 23.84
C GLU A 64 -0.46 0.12 22.88
N TYR A 65 0.04 -1.03 22.44
CA TYR A 65 -0.67 -1.95 21.57
C TYR A 65 -0.60 -3.36 22.15
N TRP A 66 -1.74 -4.06 22.07
CA TRP A 66 -1.91 -5.42 22.57
C TRP A 66 -2.27 -6.34 21.40
N ILE A 67 -1.47 -7.36 21.16
CA ILE A 67 -1.62 -8.33 20.06
C ILE A 67 -1.85 -9.72 20.64
N ALA A 68 -2.94 -10.35 20.21
CA ALA A 68 -3.20 -11.77 20.46
C ALA A 68 -2.82 -12.61 19.23
N THR A 69 -2.13 -13.72 19.45
CA THR A 69 -1.77 -14.66 18.39
C THR A 69 -1.86 -16.11 18.83
N SER A 70 -2.06 -17.01 17.87
CA SER A 70 -1.89 -18.45 18.03
C SER A 70 -0.48 -18.93 17.64
N ARG A 71 0.45 -18.04 17.29
CA ARG A 71 1.84 -18.34 16.97
C ARG A 71 2.72 -18.32 18.22
N PHE A 72 3.31 -19.47 18.51
CA PHE A 72 4.29 -19.64 19.58
C PHE A 72 5.70 -19.92 19.02
N ASP A 73 5.79 -20.11 17.71
CA ASP A 73 6.98 -20.38 16.90
C ASP A 73 7.85 -19.14 16.65
N LEU A 74 7.27 -17.94 16.77
CA LEU A 74 7.94 -16.67 16.48
C LEU A 74 8.35 -15.93 17.77
N SER A 75 9.30 -15.00 17.68
CA SER A 75 9.59 -14.10 18.81
C SER A 75 8.47 -13.08 19.02
N ALA A 76 8.42 -12.45 20.20
CA ALA A 76 7.49 -11.35 20.45
C ALA A 76 7.72 -10.19 19.46
N GLU A 77 8.98 -9.91 19.14
CA GLU A 77 9.39 -8.86 18.21
C GLU A 77 8.89 -9.16 16.78
N ASP A 78 9.04 -10.40 16.31
CA ASP A 78 8.51 -10.83 15.01
C ASP A 78 6.98 -10.66 14.94
N ILE A 79 6.28 -11.00 16.02
CA ILE A 79 4.82 -10.82 16.12
C ILE A 79 4.46 -9.33 16.00
N THR A 80 5.19 -8.45 16.68
CA THR A 80 4.98 -6.99 16.56
C THR A 80 5.28 -6.49 15.16
N LEU A 81 6.34 -6.98 14.52
CA LEU A 81 6.75 -6.62 13.17
C LEU A 81 5.70 -7.04 12.15
N ILE A 82 5.18 -8.27 12.23
CA ILE A 82 4.10 -8.75 11.36
C ILE A 82 2.86 -7.84 11.47
N TYR A 83 2.50 -7.43 12.69
CA TYR A 83 1.36 -6.53 12.89
C TYR A 83 1.63 -5.13 12.33
N LYS A 84 2.86 -4.61 12.49
CA LYS A 84 3.29 -3.34 11.91
C LYS A 84 3.22 -3.36 10.38
N LEU A 85 3.80 -4.39 9.75
CA LEU A 85 3.75 -4.57 8.29
C LEU A 85 2.32 -4.65 7.77
N ARG A 86 1.42 -5.33 8.49
CA ARG A 86 0.00 -5.37 8.16
C ARG A 86 -0.63 -3.97 8.14
N TRP A 87 -0.29 -3.13 9.12
CA TRP A 87 -0.77 -1.76 9.21
C TRP A 87 -0.16 -0.85 8.14
N ASP A 88 1.12 -1.04 7.82
CA ASP A 88 1.81 -0.33 6.75
C ASP A 88 1.14 -0.61 5.39
N ILE A 89 0.77 -1.87 5.14
CA ILE A 89 0.02 -2.27 3.93
C ILE A 89 -1.37 -1.63 3.90
N GLU A 90 -2.11 -1.59 5.02
CA GLU A 90 -3.42 -0.93 5.09
C GLU A 90 -3.31 0.57 4.81
N THR A 91 -2.31 1.22 5.40
CA THR A 91 -2.01 2.64 5.20
C THR A 91 -1.62 2.90 3.75
N PHE A 92 -0.78 2.05 3.17
CA PHE A 92 -0.42 2.08 1.76
C PHE A 92 -1.64 1.96 0.86
N PHE A 93 -2.53 0.99 1.07
CA PHE A 93 -3.74 0.83 0.26
C PHE A 93 -4.76 1.95 0.48
N GLY A 94 -4.83 2.54 1.67
CA GLY A 94 -5.63 3.73 1.94
C GLY A 94 -5.12 4.93 1.15
N TRP A 95 -3.81 5.18 1.25
CA TRP A 95 -3.11 6.20 0.48
C TRP A 95 -3.28 5.95 -1.03
N TRP A 96 -3.11 4.71 -1.48
CA TRP A 96 -3.27 4.25 -2.87
C TRP A 96 -4.63 4.63 -3.41
N LYS A 97 -5.72 4.25 -2.71
CA LYS A 97 -7.09 4.56 -3.11
C LYS A 97 -7.37 6.07 -3.14
N GLN A 98 -6.79 6.83 -2.22
CA GLN A 98 -6.99 8.28 -2.15
C GLN A 98 -6.24 9.04 -3.26
N HIS A 99 -5.01 8.63 -3.57
CA HIS A 99 -4.14 9.33 -4.52
C HIS A 99 -4.38 8.86 -5.95
N LEU A 100 -4.75 7.60 -6.14
CA LEU A 100 -5.24 7.07 -7.40
C LEU A 100 -6.74 7.28 -7.50
N ARG A 101 -7.19 8.55 -7.52
CA ARG A 101 -8.53 8.98 -7.99
C ARG A 101 -8.85 8.58 -9.45
N VAL A 102 -8.11 7.61 -9.96
CA VAL A 102 -7.94 7.11 -11.31
C VAL A 102 -7.77 5.62 -11.02
N TYR A 103 -8.74 4.76 -11.27
CA TYR A 103 -9.13 4.33 -12.60
C TYR A 103 -10.57 3.80 -12.51
N HIS A 104 -11.45 4.27 -13.38
CA HIS A 104 -12.51 3.39 -13.86
C HIS A 104 -11.82 2.08 -14.24
N LEU A 105 -12.18 0.96 -13.61
CA LEU A 105 -11.68 -0.37 -13.99
C LEU A 105 -11.83 -0.52 -15.51
N ILE A 106 -10.73 -0.34 -16.26
CA ILE A 106 -10.76 -0.38 -17.73
C ILE A 106 -10.95 -1.84 -18.16
N ALA A 107 -10.42 -2.77 -17.37
CA ALA A 107 -10.59 -4.20 -17.59
C ALA A 107 -11.49 -4.83 -16.51
N ARG A 108 -12.51 -5.57 -16.96
CA ARG A 108 -13.35 -6.44 -16.10
C ARG A 108 -12.78 -7.87 -15.97
N SER A 109 -11.65 -8.18 -16.61
CA SER A 109 -11.01 -9.49 -16.56
C SER A 109 -9.99 -9.60 -15.42
N ARG A 110 -9.83 -10.79 -14.82
CA ARG A 110 -8.87 -11.06 -13.73
C ARG A 110 -7.45 -10.65 -14.09
N HIS A 111 -7.01 -11.00 -15.31
CA HIS A 111 -5.69 -10.67 -15.82
C HIS A 111 -5.52 -9.16 -16.04
N GLY A 112 -6.53 -8.48 -16.59
CA GLY A 112 -6.48 -7.04 -16.79
C GLY A 112 -6.42 -6.27 -15.48
N LEU A 113 -7.14 -6.71 -14.45
CA LEU A 113 -7.02 -6.15 -13.11
C LEU A 113 -5.62 -6.35 -12.51
N MET A 114 -5.05 -7.54 -12.68
CA MET A 114 -3.70 -7.85 -12.17
C MET A 114 -2.64 -6.97 -12.82
N VAL A 115 -2.67 -6.84 -14.16
CA VAL A 115 -1.77 -5.96 -14.91
C VAL A 115 -1.98 -4.49 -14.52
N GLN A 116 -3.23 -4.05 -14.33
CA GLN A 116 -3.52 -2.67 -13.93
C GLN A 116 -2.98 -2.35 -12.54
N ILE A 117 -3.11 -3.26 -11.58
CA ILE A 117 -2.53 -3.11 -10.24
C ILE A 117 -1.00 -3.08 -10.33
N LEU A 118 -0.39 -4.02 -11.05
CA LEU A 118 1.06 -4.10 -11.21
C LEU A 118 1.65 -2.86 -11.90
N SER A 119 1.02 -2.40 -13.00
CA SER A 119 1.42 -1.19 -13.71
C SER A 119 1.29 0.06 -12.83
N GLY A 120 0.22 0.15 -12.05
CA GLY A 120 0.09 1.18 -11.02
C GLY A 120 1.25 1.12 -10.03
N LEU A 121 1.58 -0.07 -9.50
CA LEU A 121 2.65 -0.27 -8.51
C LEU A 121 4.01 0.16 -9.05
N ILE A 122 4.33 -0.25 -10.28
CA ILE A 122 5.56 0.15 -10.97
C ILE A 122 5.60 1.68 -11.14
N THR A 123 4.52 2.30 -11.59
CA THR A 123 4.44 3.76 -11.77
C THR A 123 4.64 4.51 -10.47
N TYR A 124 4.03 4.02 -9.37
CA TYR A 124 4.22 4.60 -8.04
C TYR A 124 5.67 4.46 -7.55
N LEU A 125 6.30 3.30 -7.75
CA LEU A 125 7.69 3.07 -7.36
C LEU A 125 8.64 4.01 -8.11
N LEU A 126 8.46 4.17 -9.42
CA LEU A 126 9.25 5.10 -10.23
C LEU A 126 9.09 6.54 -9.73
N LEU A 127 7.85 6.96 -9.45
CA LEU A 127 7.55 8.27 -8.92
C LEU A 127 8.13 8.47 -7.50
N ALA A 128 8.14 7.43 -6.67
CA ALA A 128 8.75 7.45 -5.34
C ALA A 128 10.26 7.61 -5.40
N ILE A 129 10.92 6.87 -6.29
CA ILE A 129 12.36 7.01 -6.53
C ILE A 129 12.67 8.43 -7.02
N TYR A 130 11.92 8.93 -8.02
CA TYR A 130 12.10 10.28 -8.56
C TYR A 130 11.92 11.38 -7.49
N CYS A 131 10.86 11.31 -6.68
CA CYS A 131 10.64 12.27 -5.61
C CYS A 131 11.71 12.19 -4.51
N HIS A 132 12.23 10.99 -4.26
CA HIS A 132 13.27 10.77 -3.28
C HIS A 132 14.62 11.33 -3.74
N GLU A 133 15.00 11.09 -4.99
CA GLU A 133 16.26 11.58 -5.58
C GLU A 133 16.27 13.09 -5.81
N GLU A 134 15.18 13.66 -6.35
CA GLU A 134 15.16 15.07 -6.74
C GLU A 134 14.75 16.02 -5.60
N HIS A 135 14.00 15.53 -4.60
CA HIS A 135 13.41 16.36 -3.57
C HIS A 135 13.58 15.85 -2.12
N ALA A 136 14.14 14.65 -1.90
CA ALA A 136 14.27 14.00 -0.59
C ALA A 136 12.95 13.90 0.21
N GLU A 137 11.80 13.99 -0.48
CA GLU A 137 10.46 14.03 0.11
C GLU A 137 9.66 12.77 -0.26
N ARG A 138 8.65 12.43 0.56
CA ARG A 138 7.68 11.39 0.22
C ARG A 138 6.83 11.81 -0.98
N VAL A 139 6.33 10.83 -1.74
CA VAL A 139 5.44 11.07 -2.88
C VAL A 139 4.25 11.95 -2.47
N SER A 140 4.22 13.16 -3.03
CA SER A 140 3.16 14.14 -2.81
C SER A 140 2.45 14.44 -4.11
N ILE A 141 1.13 14.64 -4.06
CA ILE A 141 0.32 14.95 -5.24
C ILE A 141 0.76 16.25 -5.93
N LYS A 142 1.41 17.17 -5.19
CA LYS A 142 2.02 18.38 -5.77
C LYS A 142 3.12 18.01 -6.76
N ARG A 143 4.03 17.11 -6.37
CA ARG A 143 5.13 16.63 -7.24
C ARG A 143 4.63 15.85 -8.43
N VAL A 144 3.59 15.02 -8.24
CA VAL A 144 2.95 14.32 -9.38
C VAL A 144 2.39 15.29 -10.41
N ARG A 145 1.76 16.37 -9.93
CA ARG A 145 1.21 17.42 -10.82
C ARG A 145 2.32 18.21 -11.49
N GLU A 146 3.35 18.61 -10.76
CA GLU A 146 4.52 19.32 -11.31
C GLU A 146 5.22 18.48 -12.38
N LEU A 147 5.46 17.20 -12.12
CA LEU A 147 6.08 16.28 -13.08
C LEU A 147 5.21 16.11 -14.33
N ARG A 148 3.89 15.94 -14.14
CA ARG A 148 2.94 15.89 -15.26
C ARG A 148 2.99 17.17 -16.09
N THR A 149 3.05 18.34 -15.46
CA THR A 149 3.13 19.62 -16.15
C THR A 149 4.46 19.80 -16.88
N LYS A 150 5.58 19.40 -16.27
CA LYS A 150 6.90 19.39 -16.92
C LYS A 150 6.89 18.53 -18.19
N ILE A 151 6.46 17.26 -18.08
CA ILE A 151 6.37 16.33 -19.22
C ILE A 151 5.47 16.90 -20.33
N LEU A 152 4.30 17.44 -19.98
CA LEU A 152 3.39 18.02 -20.98
C LEU A 152 3.98 19.26 -21.66
N ASN A 153 4.77 20.06 -20.95
CA ASN A 153 5.43 21.23 -21.53
C ASN A 153 6.59 20.81 -22.45
N GLU A 154 7.44 19.87 -22.02
CA GLU A 154 8.52 19.32 -22.83
C GLU A 154 7.99 18.65 -24.11
N MET A 155 6.88 17.91 -24.01
CA MET A 155 6.21 17.33 -25.19
C MET A 155 5.72 18.42 -26.16
N ARG A 156 5.16 19.52 -25.66
CA ARG A 156 4.70 20.64 -26.51
C ARG A 156 5.85 21.39 -27.15
N GLU A 157 6.94 21.61 -26.43
CA GLU A 157 8.15 22.23 -26.95
C GLU A 157 8.76 21.37 -28.08
N SER A 158 8.75 20.04 -27.94
CA SER A 158 9.20 19.12 -28.99
C SER A 158 8.29 19.09 -30.23
N GLU A 159 7.00 19.40 -30.08
CA GLU A 159 6.04 19.51 -31.19
C GLU A 159 6.18 20.83 -31.96
N ASP A 160 6.52 21.92 -31.28
CA ASP A 160 6.74 23.25 -31.88
C ASP A 160 8.10 23.37 -32.62
N GLU A 161 9.08 22.51 -32.31
CA GLU A 161 10.38 22.44 -33.00
C GLU A 161 10.36 21.65 -34.32
N LEU A 162 9.27 20.94 -34.64
CA LEU A 162 9.11 20.31 -35.96
C LEU A 162 8.97 21.41 -37.04
N PRO A 163 9.81 21.39 -38.09
CA PRO A 163 9.76 22.42 -39.12
C PRO A 163 8.38 22.39 -39.78
N LYS A 164 7.65 23.51 -39.66
CA LYS A 164 6.46 23.75 -40.48
C LYS A 164 6.89 23.65 -41.92
N THR A 165 6.51 22.58 -42.60
CA THR A 165 6.63 22.49 -44.06
C THR A 165 5.70 23.54 -44.66
N SER A 166 6.24 24.75 -44.83
CA SER A 166 5.61 25.83 -45.60
C SER A 166 5.45 25.36 -47.03
N GLY A 167 4.22 25.42 -47.54
CA GLY A 167 3.80 24.81 -48.80
C GLY A 167 4.48 25.35 -50.06
N GLY A 168 4.41 24.55 -51.11
CA GLY A 168 4.63 24.96 -52.49
C GLY A 168 3.33 24.79 -53.28
N GLY A 169 2.72 25.90 -53.69
CA GLY A 169 1.71 25.90 -54.74
C GLY A 169 2.39 25.64 -56.10
N SER A 170 1.75 24.85 -56.95
CA SER A 170 1.99 24.88 -58.40
C SER A 170 0.66 25.00 -59.11
N GLN A 171 0.48 26.16 -59.73
CA GLN A 171 -0.42 26.41 -60.84
C GLN A 171 -0.19 25.37 -61.95
N TYR A 172 -1.26 24.81 -62.51
CA TYR A 172 -1.35 24.52 -63.93
C TYR A 172 -2.75 24.87 -64.40
N ALA A 173 -2.83 25.89 -65.26
CA ALA A 173 -4.02 26.34 -65.95
C ALA A 173 -4.12 25.67 -67.34
N GLY A 174 -5.34 25.23 -67.69
CA GLY A 174 -5.92 25.42 -69.03
C GLY A 174 -5.67 24.38 -70.13
N LYS A 175 -6.76 23.65 -70.49
CA LYS A 175 -7.34 23.47 -71.85
C LYS A 175 -8.45 22.41 -71.74
N SER A 176 -9.75 22.71 -71.84
CA SER A 176 -10.57 23.21 -72.96
C SER A 176 -11.60 22.12 -73.32
N HIS A 177 -12.87 22.48 -73.20
CA HIS A 177 -14.06 21.77 -73.69
C HIS A 177 -13.96 21.36 -75.17
N ALA A 178 -14.56 20.21 -75.52
CA ALA A 178 -15.29 20.06 -76.78
C ALA A 178 -16.45 19.06 -76.58
N SER A 179 -17.68 19.57 -76.72
CA SER A 179 -18.87 18.78 -76.96
C SER A 179 -19.04 18.57 -78.47
N SER A 180 -19.46 17.37 -78.86
CA SER A 180 -20.42 17.11 -79.92
C SER A 180 -21.05 15.74 -79.66
#